data_AF-A0A023BWH6-F1
#
_entry.id   AF-A0A023BWH6-F1
#
_cell.length_a   1.000
_cell.length_b   1.000
_cell.length_c   1.000
_cell.angle_alpha   90.00
_cell.angle_beta   90.00
_cell.angle_gamma   90.00
#
_symmetry.space_group_name_H-M   'P 1'
#
loop_
_entity.id
_entity.type
_entity.pdbx_description
1 polymer ?
#
loop_
_entity_poly.entity_id
_entity_poly.type
_entity_poly.pdbx_seq_one_letter_code
_entity_poly.pdbx_strand_id
1 'polypeptide(L)'
;MDLTQGTTQEKVNRSKKTMMWFAMISMAMVFAGLTSAYVVSKSRKDWGIDLVFPNAFIYSILIIVASSVTFYFVKKAIEKDNRGLATLLLLSTLALGIIFIFLQFEGFSDIIRQGYHFTGPTSNIVTTFMFIIVVTHLAHIIGGILVLLVVIYNHFKQKYKTGQTLGLELGAMYWHFVDFLWVYLFLFLYFVK
;
A
#
# COMPACT_ATOMS: atom_id res chain seq x y z
N MET A 1 -26.92 15.98 12.10
CA MET A 1 -25.93 16.87 11.45
C MET A 1 -26.48 17.17 10.07
N ASP A 2 -27.00 18.38 9.83
CA ASP A 2 -27.67 18.71 8.58
C ASP A 2 -26.64 18.82 7.44
N LEU A 3 -26.69 17.86 6.52
CA LEU A 3 -25.69 17.68 5.47
C LEU A 3 -25.86 18.69 4.32
N THR A 4 -26.92 19.52 4.36
CA THR A 4 -27.30 20.48 3.31
C THR A 4 -26.69 21.87 3.51
N GLN A 5 -26.29 22.21 4.73
CA GLN A 5 -25.67 23.50 5.06
C GLN A 5 -24.14 23.42 4.93
N GLY A 6 -23.58 24.20 4.00
CA GLY A 6 -22.15 24.26 3.70
C GLY A 6 -21.88 24.81 2.30
N THR A 7 -20.69 25.37 2.09
CA THR A 7 -20.25 25.90 0.79
C THR A 7 -20.13 24.78 -0.25
N THR A 8 -20.26 25.09 -1.55
CA THR A 8 -20.10 24.09 -2.63
C THR A 8 -18.75 23.36 -2.54
N GLN A 9 -17.69 24.06 -2.12
CA GLN A 9 -16.36 23.49 -1.92
C GLN A 9 -16.32 22.45 -0.79
N GLU A 10 -16.96 22.71 0.35
CA GLU A 10 -17.05 21.76 1.46
C GLU A 10 -17.83 20.50 1.08
N LYS A 11 -18.92 20.66 0.33
CA LYS A 11 -19.71 19.53 -0.19
C LYS A 11 -18.87 18.64 -1.10
N VAL A 12 -18.13 19.24 -2.04
CA VAL A 12 -17.23 18.51 -2.95
C VAL A 12 -16.10 17.82 -2.18
N ASN A 13 -15.48 18.51 -1.21
CA ASN A 13 -14.41 17.94 -0.39
C ASN A 13 -14.91 16.74 0.42
N ARG A 14 -16.11 16.83 1.01
CA ARG A 14 -16.74 15.73 1.76
C ARG A 14 -17.02 14.54 0.84
N SER A 15 -17.64 14.78 -0.32
CA SER A 15 -17.93 13.70 -1.27
C SER A 15 -16.67 12.96 -1.73
N LYS A 16 -15.58 13.68 -2.00
CA LYS A 16 -14.29 13.04 -2.37
C LYS A 16 -13.70 12.20 -1.24
N LYS A 17 -13.78 12.67 0.02
CA LYS A 17 -13.35 11.88 1.19
C LYS A 17 -14.22 10.64 1.37
N THR A 18 -15.54 10.75 1.22
CA THR A 18 -16.45 9.61 1.29
C THR A 18 -16.18 8.59 0.18
N MET A 19 -15.94 9.04 -1.06
CA MET A 19 -15.54 8.14 -2.16
C MET A 19 -14.24 7.40 -1.86
N MET A 20 -13.25 8.07 -1.25
CA MET A 20 -12.00 7.43 -0.83
C MET A 20 -12.27 6.34 0.22
N TRP A 21 -13.13 6.60 1.19
CA TRP A 21 -13.54 5.59 2.17
C TRP A 21 -14.19 4.36 1.53
N PHE A 22 -15.10 4.56 0.58
CA PHE A 22 -15.69 3.43 -0.16
C PHE A 22 -14.64 2.64 -0.93
N ALA A 23 -13.69 3.31 -1.58
CA ALA A 23 -12.59 2.65 -2.29
C ALA A 23 -11.71 1.82 -1.35
N MET A 24 -11.34 2.37 -0.19
CA MET A 24 -10.54 1.65 0.81
C MET A 24 -11.28 0.44 1.39
N ILE A 25 -12.57 0.58 1.72
CA ILE A 25 -13.38 -0.54 2.24
C ILE A 25 -13.51 -1.64 1.19
N SER A 26 -13.81 -1.28 -0.07
CA SER A 26 -13.88 -2.25 -1.17
C SER A 26 -12.57 -3.02 -1.34
N MET A 27 -11.45 -2.31 -1.29
CA MET A 27 -10.12 -2.89 -1.37
C MET A 27 -9.84 -3.84 -0.20
N ALA A 28 -10.17 -3.44 1.03
CA ALA A 28 -10.07 -4.30 2.21
C ALA A 28 -10.89 -5.59 2.05
N MET A 29 -12.09 -5.53 1.46
CA MET A 29 -12.91 -6.71 1.23
C MET A 29 -12.30 -7.71 0.25
N VAL A 30 -11.62 -7.23 -0.80
CA VAL A 30 -10.88 -8.11 -1.73
C VAL A 30 -9.79 -8.89 -0.99
N PHE A 31 -8.99 -8.21 -0.18
CA PHE A 31 -7.94 -8.87 0.61
C PHE A 31 -8.51 -9.78 1.69
N ALA A 32 -9.59 -9.39 2.36
CA ALA A 32 -10.28 -10.23 3.33
C ALA A 32 -10.79 -11.54 2.69
N GLY A 33 -11.35 -11.46 1.47
CA GLY A 33 -11.77 -12.62 0.69
C GLY A 33 -10.60 -13.54 0.32
N LEU A 34 -9.49 -12.97 -0.15
CA LEU A 34 -8.27 -13.74 -0.47
C LEU A 34 -7.65 -14.40 0.76
N THR A 35 -7.57 -13.69 1.90
CA THR A 35 -7.06 -14.24 3.15
C THR A 35 -7.98 -15.31 3.72
N SER A 36 -9.30 -15.16 3.59
CA SER A 36 -10.27 -16.19 3.98
C SER A 36 -10.13 -17.46 3.14
N ALA A 37 -10.00 -17.31 1.82
CA ALA A 37 -9.75 -18.44 0.92
C ALA A 37 -8.43 -19.16 1.24
N TYR A 38 -7.41 -18.41 1.67
CA TYR A 38 -6.14 -18.97 2.18
C TYR A 38 -6.36 -19.79 3.47
N VAL A 39 -7.05 -19.24 4.49
CA VAL A 39 -7.32 -19.96 5.74
C VAL A 39 -8.12 -21.24 5.50
N VAL A 40 -9.16 -21.20 4.67
CA VAL A 40 -9.99 -22.38 4.38
C VAL A 40 -9.18 -23.44 3.61
N SER A 41 -8.32 -23.00 2.68
CA SER A 41 -7.48 -23.91 1.90
C SER A 41 -6.39 -24.58 2.74
N LYS A 42 -6.04 -24.02 3.90
CA LYS A 42 -5.07 -24.58 4.86
C LYS A 42 -5.44 -25.93 5.43
N SER A 43 -6.72 -26.27 5.46
CA SER A 43 -7.18 -27.57 5.96
C SER A 43 -6.81 -28.77 5.06
N ARG A 44 -6.14 -28.54 3.91
CA ARG A 44 -5.72 -29.61 2.99
C ARG A 44 -4.39 -30.25 3.43
N LYS A 45 -4.25 -31.56 3.20
CA LYS A 45 -3.06 -32.34 3.58
C LYS A 45 -1.77 -31.89 2.88
N ASP A 46 -1.88 -31.24 1.72
CA ASP A 46 -0.75 -30.75 0.91
C ASP A 46 -0.21 -29.38 1.37
N TRP A 47 -0.63 -28.89 2.53
CA TRP A 47 -0.24 -27.57 3.05
C TRP A 47 1.13 -27.54 3.75
N GLY A 48 1.68 -28.71 4.09
CA GLY A 48 2.90 -28.88 4.89
C GLY A 48 4.17 -28.50 4.14
N ILE A 49 4.38 -27.22 3.93
CA ILE A 49 5.58 -26.68 3.30
C ILE A 49 6.25 -25.74 4.30
N ASP A 50 7.47 -26.08 4.72
CA ASP A 50 8.37 -25.22 5.49
C ASP A 50 8.87 -24.06 4.62
N LEU A 51 7.97 -23.14 4.26
CA LEU A 51 8.30 -21.92 3.55
C LEU A 51 9.16 -21.04 4.47
N VAL A 52 10.45 -20.94 4.15
CA VAL A 52 11.36 -20.01 4.80
C VAL A 52 11.09 -18.63 4.20
N PHE A 53 10.42 -17.76 4.96
CA PHE A 53 10.18 -16.39 4.53
C PHE A 53 11.52 -15.66 4.30
N PRO A 54 11.76 -15.14 3.07
CA PRO A 54 12.95 -14.35 2.80
C PRO A 54 13.02 -13.10 3.67
N ASN A 55 14.23 -12.77 4.12
CA ASN A 55 14.49 -11.53 4.89
C ASN A 55 14.07 -10.27 4.12
N ALA A 56 14.01 -10.32 2.79
CA ALA A 56 13.52 -9.25 1.92
C ALA A 56 12.13 -8.73 2.33
N PHE A 57 11.22 -9.61 2.77
CA PHE A 57 9.89 -9.21 3.21
C PHE A 57 9.89 -8.50 4.58
N ILE A 58 10.87 -8.79 5.43
CA ILE A 58 11.04 -8.07 6.71
C ILE A 58 11.55 -6.66 6.44
N TYR A 59 12.54 -6.53 5.56
CA TYR A 59 13.04 -5.22 5.14
C TYR A 59 11.96 -4.38 4.45
N SER A 60 11.04 -5.01 3.70
CA SER A 60 9.96 -4.28 3.03
C SER A 60 9.00 -3.63 4.03
N ILE A 61 8.76 -4.23 5.21
CA ILE A 61 7.97 -3.62 6.30
C ILE A 61 8.66 -2.39 6.87
N LEU A 62 9.98 -2.45 7.10
CA LEU A 62 10.72 -1.31 7.63
C LEU A 62 10.69 -0.13 6.64
N ILE A 63 10.85 -0.43 5.35
CA ILE A 63 10.81 0.58 4.28
C ILE A 63 9.42 1.21 4.15
N ILE A 64 8.35 0.42 4.18
CA ILE A 64 6.99 0.95 4.05
C ILE A 64 6.55 1.76 5.26
N VAL A 65 6.94 1.35 6.48
CA VAL A 65 6.70 2.13 7.70
C VAL A 65 7.47 3.45 7.63
N ALA A 66 8.73 3.42 7.18
CA ALA A 66 9.51 4.65 6.97
C ALA A 66 8.84 5.57 5.93
N SER A 67 8.32 5.01 4.83
CA SER A 67 7.61 5.74 3.76
C SER A 67 6.33 6.42 4.26
N SER A 68 5.57 5.71 5.09
CA SER A 68 4.39 6.24 5.77
C SER A 68 4.77 7.43 6.66
N VAL A 69 5.82 7.29 7.47
CA VAL A 69 6.30 8.39 8.34
C VAL A 69 6.76 9.60 7.52
N THR A 70 7.48 9.41 6.41
CA THR A 70 7.91 10.53 5.55
C THR A 70 6.72 11.26 4.94
N PHE A 71 5.70 10.53 4.45
CA PHE A 71 4.48 11.15 3.91
C PHE A 71 3.73 11.95 4.98
N TYR A 72 3.61 11.42 6.20
CA TYR A 72 2.98 12.14 7.31
C TYR A 72 3.65 13.50 7.56
N PHE A 73 4.98 13.56 7.52
CA PHE A 73 5.72 14.81 7.69
C PHE A 73 5.57 15.79 6.52
N VAL A 74 5.22 15.34 5.31
CA VAL A 74 4.96 16.23 4.15
C VAL A 74 3.83 17.22 4.48
N LYS A 75 2.73 16.74 5.09
CA LYS A 75 1.60 17.60 5.46
C LYS A 75 2.05 18.70 6.42
N LYS A 76 2.82 18.33 7.44
CA LYS A 76 3.37 19.27 8.44
C LYS A 76 4.36 20.27 7.82
N ALA A 77 5.15 19.85 6.83
CA ALA A 77 6.07 20.73 6.10
C ALA A 77 5.31 21.76 5.25
N ILE A 78 4.23 21.35 4.58
CA ILE A 78 3.37 22.24 3.79
C ILE A 78 2.59 23.23 4.67
N GLU A 79 2.12 22.80 5.85
CA GLU A 79 1.47 23.70 6.82
C GLU A 79 2.42 24.78 7.37
N LYS A 80 3.72 24.47 7.44
CA LYS A 80 4.78 25.43 7.82
C LYS A 80 5.33 26.25 6.65
N ASP A 81 4.72 26.15 5.46
CA ASP A 81 5.18 26.74 4.20
C ASP A 81 6.64 26.40 3.82
N ASN A 82 7.18 25.31 4.38
CA ASN A 82 8.53 24.84 4.06
C ASN A 82 8.49 23.91 2.85
N ARG A 83 8.46 24.51 1.66
CA ARG A 83 8.34 23.81 0.38
C ARG A 83 9.53 22.93 0.06
N GLY A 84 10.74 23.36 0.41
CA GLY A 84 11.97 22.58 0.19
C GLY A 84 11.92 21.25 0.94
N LEU A 85 11.56 21.30 2.22
CA LEU A 85 11.38 20.09 3.04
C LEU A 85 10.26 19.20 2.52
N ALA A 86 9.12 19.78 2.10
CA ALA A 86 8.00 19.02 1.54
C ALA A 86 8.40 18.29 0.24
N THR A 87 9.16 18.93 -0.65
CA THR A 87 9.66 18.30 -1.88
C THR A 87 10.62 17.16 -1.56
N LEU A 88 11.56 17.38 -0.65
CA LEU A 88 12.50 16.34 -0.25
C LEU A 88 11.77 15.13 0.33
N LEU A 89 10.83 15.34 1.25
CA LEU A 89 10.04 14.26 1.85
C LEU A 89 9.20 13.50 0.83
N LEU A 90 8.55 14.19 -0.11
CA LEU A 90 7.78 13.54 -1.18
C LEU A 90 8.67 12.68 -2.10
N LEU A 91 9.85 13.18 -2.47
CA LEU A 91 10.81 12.43 -3.27
C LEU A 91 11.38 11.24 -2.48
N SER A 92 11.62 11.39 -1.18
CA SER A 92 12.01 10.29 -0.30
C SER A 92 10.92 9.21 -0.23
N THR A 93 9.65 9.59 -0.06
CA THR A 93 8.52 8.64 -0.10
C THR A 93 8.47 7.89 -1.44
N LEU A 94 8.67 8.58 -2.57
CA LEU A 94 8.70 7.95 -3.88
C LEU A 94 9.85 6.95 -4.00
N ALA A 95 11.06 7.33 -3.57
CA ALA A 95 12.22 6.46 -3.57
C ALA A 95 12.00 5.20 -2.70
N LEU A 96 11.43 5.38 -1.49
CA LEU A 96 11.09 4.26 -0.61
C LEU A 96 10.03 3.34 -1.23
N GLY A 97 9.03 3.89 -1.93
CA GLY A 97 8.05 3.09 -2.68
C GLY A 97 8.67 2.27 -3.81
N ILE A 98 9.66 2.82 -4.53
CA ILE A 98 10.38 2.07 -5.58
C ILE A 98 11.26 0.97 -4.96
N ILE A 99 11.96 1.27 -3.87
CA ILE A 99 12.76 0.28 -3.12
C ILE A 99 11.87 -0.85 -2.61
N PHE A 100 10.67 -0.53 -2.12
CA PHE A 100 9.69 -1.52 -1.70
C PHE A 100 9.33 -2.49 -2.83
N ILE A 101 9.05 -1.97 -4.03
CA ILE A 101 8.75 -2.81 -5.20
C ILE A 101 9.93 -3.73 -5.51
N PHE A 102 11.16 -3.22 -5.47
CA PHE A 102 12.36 -4.01 -5.70
C PHE A 102 12.51 -5.15 -4.69
N LEU A 103 12.32 -4.87 -3.40
CA LEU A 103 12.34 -5.88 -2.33
C LEU A 103 11.26 -6.95 -2.53
N GLN A 104 10.11 -6.58 -3.08
CA GLN A 104 9.06 -7.55 -3.41
C GLN A 104 9.53 -8.52 -4.50
N PHE A 105 10.13 -8.01 -5.58
CA PHE A 105 10.67 -8.84 -6.65
C PHE A 105 11.83 -9.72 -6.16
N GLU A 106 12.69 -9.20 -5.29
CA GLU A 106 13.76 -9.98 -4.67
C GLU A 106 13.20 -11.11 -3.80
N GLY A 107 12.25 -10.82 -2.91
CA GLY A 107 11.59 -11.83 -2.08
C GLY A 107 10.91 -12.93 -2.90
N PHE A 108 10.28 -12.58 -4.03
CA PHE A 108 9.74 -13.57 -4.95
C PHE A 108 10.83 -14.38 -5.67
N SER A 109 11.92 -13.75 -6.10
CA SER A 109 13.04 -14.44 -6.75
C SER A 109 13.65 -15.49 -5.81
N ASP A 110 13.79 -15.16 -4.53
CA ASP A 110 14.26 -16.09 -3.50
C ASP A 110 13.30 -17.26 -3.30
N ILE A 111 11.98 -17.03 -3.29
CA ILE A 111 10.99 -18.11 -3.20
C ILE A 111 11.09 -19.06 -4.41
N ILE A 112 11.29 -18.53 -5.63
CA ILE A 112 11.50 -19.35 -6.83
C ILE A 112 12.79 -20.16 -6.71
N ARG A 113 13.88 -19.54 -6.26
CA ARG A 113 15.18 -20.20 -6.07
C ARG A 113 15.14 -21.32 -5.04
N GLN A 114 14.26 -21.22 -4.05
CA GLN A 114 14.00 -22.28 -3.07
C GLN A 114 13.21 -23.47 -3.64
N GLY A 115 12.83 -23.45 -4.92
CA GLY A 115 12.10 -24.54 -5.59
C GLY A 115 10.59 -24.44 -5.49
N TYR A 116 10.04 -23.31 -5.01
CA TYR A 116 8.60 -23.06 -4.97
C TYR A 116 8.16 -22.35 -6.24
N HIS A 117 7.60 -23.12 -7.18
CA HIS A 117 7.11 -22.59 -8.44
C HIS A 117 5.67 -22.08 -8.29
N PHE A 118 5.41 -20.87 -8.78
CA PHE A 118 4.09 -20.22 -8.71
C PHE A 118 3.09 -20.78 -9.75
N THR A 119 3.60 -21.40 -10.83
CA THR A 119 2.85 -21.99 -11.94
C THR A 119 3.56 -23.24 -12.47
N GLY A 120 2.81 -24.28 -12.87
CA GLY A 120 3.34 -25.51 -13.47
C GLY A 120 2.98 -26.82 -12.74
N PRO A 121 3.45 -27.99 -13.23
CA PRO A 121 3.13 -29.31 -12.67
C PRO A 121 3.66 -29.56 -11.25
N THR A 122 4.63 -28.75 -10.79
CA THR A 122 5.22 -28.77 -9.44
C THR A 122 4.70 -27.63 -8.54
N SER A 123 3.62 -26.96 -8.96
CA SER A 123 3.03 -25.82 -8.26
C SER A 123 2.32 -26.24 -6.98
N ASN A 124 2.68 -25.62 -5.87
CA ASN A 124 1.99 -25.80 -4.61
C ASN A 124 0.87 -24.76 -4.45
N ILE A 125 -0.31 -25.21 -4.01
CA ILE A 125 -1.50 -24.37 -3.83
C ILE A 125 -1.19 -23.17 -2.90
N VAL A 126 -0.37 -23.38 -1.86
CA VAL A 126 0.07 -22.35 -0.91
C VAL A 126 0.83 -21.21 -1.61
N THR A 127 1.77 -21.58 -2.48
CA THR A 127 2.63 -20.67 -3.24
C THR A 127 1.80 -19.85 -4.23
N THR A 128 0.78 -20.45 -4.86
CA THR A 128 -0.15 -19.75 -5.75
C THR A 128 -1.01 -18.72 -5.01
N PHE A 129 -1.58 -19.05 -3.84
CA PHE A 129 -2.35 -18.06 -3.06
C PHE A 129 -1.47 -16.91 -2.55
N MET A 130 -0.27 -17.22 -2.05
CA MET A 130 0.70 -16.19 -1.64
C MET A 130 1.02 -15.26 -2.81
N PHE A 131 1.27 -15.82 -4.00
CA PHE A 131 1.52 -15.04 -5.21
C PHE A 131 0.35 -14.12 -5.57
N ILE A 132 -0.89 -14.63 -5.57
CA ILE A 132 -2.08 -13.81 -5.89
C ILE A 132 -2.24 -12.66 -4.90
N ILE A 133 -2.10 -12.91 -3.59
CA ILE A 133 -2.20 -11.88 -2.54
C ILE A 133 -1.16 -10.79 -2.79
N VAL A 134 0.09 -11.19 -3.01
CA VAL A 134 1.22 -10.27 -3.11
C VAL A 134 1.22 -9.51 -4.44
N VAL A 135 0.86 -10.13 -5.56
CA VAL A 135 0.71 -9.46 -6.86
C VAL A 135 -0.47 -8.49 -6.83
N THR A 136 -1.59 -8.89 -6.24
CA THR A 136 -2.74 -8.00 -6.05
C THR A 136 -2.33 -6.79 -5.23
N HIS A 137 -1.57 -6.99 -4.16
CA HIS A 137 -1.01 -5.89 -3.37
C HIS A 137 -0.06 -4.99 -4.17
N LEU A 138 0.84 -5.59 -4.96
CA LEU A 138 1.76 -4.85 -5.83
C LEU A 138 1.01 -3.96 -6.84
N ALA A 139 -0.09 -4.45 -7.42
CA ALA A 139 -0.94 -3.67 -8.32
C ALA A 139 -1.51 -2.41 -7.63
N HIS A 140 -1.91 -2.51 -6.36
CA HIS A 140 -2.38 -1.37 -5.58
C HIS A 140 -1.26 -0.37 -5.25
N ILE A 141 -0.05 -0.85 -4.96
CA ILE A 141 1.11 0.03 -4.76
C ILE A 141 1.44 0.81 -6.03
N ILE A 142 1.38 0.18 -7.21
CA ILE A 142 1.57 0.88 -8.48
C ILE A 142 0.53 2.00 -8.63
N GLY A 143 -0.74 1.73 -8.30
CA GLY A 143 -1.78 2.76 -8.21
C GLY A 143 -1.43 3.88 -7.23
N GLY A 144 -0.89 3.54 -6.06
CA GLY A 144 -0.41 4.50 -5.07
C GLY A 144 0.71 5.38 -5.59
N ILE A 145 1.67 4.80 -6.31
CA ILE A 145 2.78 5.54 -6.93
C ILE A 145 2.26 6.52 -7.97
N LEU A 146 1.28 6.13 -8.79
CA LEU A 146 0.66 7.05 -9.74
C LEU A 146 -0.01 8.24 -9.02
N VAL A 147 -0.74 7.99 -7.92
CA VAL A 147 -1.33 9.05 -7.10
C VAL A 147 -0.24 9.94 -6.49
N LEU A 148 0.84 9.36 -5.97
CA LEU A 148 1.98 10.10 -5.41
C LEU A 148 2.66 10.97 -6.47
N LEU A 149 2.86 10.46 -7.69
CA LEU A 149 3.42 11.24 -8.80
C LEU A 149 2.51 12.43 -9.17
N VAL A 150 1.19 12.24 -9.17
CA VAL A 150 0.23 13.33 -9.39
C VAL A 150 0.31 14.37 -8.26
N VAL A 151 0.48 13.94 -7.01
CA VAL A 151 0.70 14.84 -5.87
C VAL A 151 2.00 15.60 -6.03
N ILE A 152 3.10 14.94 -6.36
CA ILE A 152 4.41 15.57 -6.60
C ILE A 152 4.30 16.61 -7.73
N TYR A 153 3.68 16.25 -8.85
CA TYR A 153 3.47 17.16 -9.97
C TYR A 153 2.67 18.42 -9.57
N ASN A 154 1.58 18.24 -8.82
CA ASN A 154 0.77 19.35 -8.32
C ASN A 154 1.52 20.21 -7.28
N HIS A 155 2.41 19.61 -6.50
CA HIS A 155 3.30 20.32 -5.58
C HIS A 155 4.29 21.21 -6.31
N PHE A 156 4.94 20.70 -7.36
CA PHE A 156 5.83 21.50 -8.22
C PHE A 156 5.09 22.63 -8.96
N LYS A 157 3.82 22.42 -9.34
CA LYS A 157 2.97 23.48 -9.89
C LYS A 157 2.46 24.49 -8.85
N GLN A 158 2.90 24.41 -7.59
CA GLN A 158 2.50 25.27 -6.49
C GLN A 158 0.97 25.33 -6.28
N LYS A 159 0.26 24.25 -6.61
CA LYS A 159 -1.20 24.17 -6.44
C LYS A 159 -1.60 23.97 -4.98
N TYR A 160 -0.68 23.54 -4.12
CA TYR A 160 -0.94 23.38 -2.69
C TYR A 160 -0.67 24.69 -1.95
N LYS A 161 -1.76 25.32 -1.49
CA LYS A 161 -1.76 26.43 -0.53
C LYS A 161 -2.35 25.95 0.79
N THR A 162 -2.03 26.64 1.88
CA THR A 162 -2.66 26.44 3.20
C THR A 162 -4.19 26.47 3.06
N GLY A 163 -4.86 25.33 3.34
CA GLY A 163 -6.31 25.17 3.19
C GLY A 163 -6.79 24.48 1.89
N GLN A 164 -5.95 24.29 0.87
CA GLN A 164 -6.27 23.57 -0.38
C GLN A 164 -5.42 22.30 -0.55
N THR A 165 -5.21 21.56 0.54
CA THR A 165 -4.41 20.33 0.58
C THR A 165 -5.22 19.06 0.33
N LEU A 166 -6.46 19.16 -0.17
CA LEU A 166 -7.35 17.99 -0.33
C LEU A 166 -6.69 16.86 -1.13
N GLY A 167 -6.01 17.17 -2.24
CA GLY A 167 -5.33 16.15 -3.05
C GLY A 167 -4.19 15.45 -2.29
N LEU A 168 -3.47 16.19 -1.45
CA LEU A 168 -2.44 15.63 -0.57
C LEU A 168 -3.07 14.76 0.53
N GLU A 169 -4.17 15.19 1.14
CA GLU A 169 -4.85 14.41 2.18
C GLU A 169 -5.43 13.10 1.63
N LEU A 170 -6.03 13.14 0.45
CA LEU A 170 -6.55 11.95 -0.23
C LEU A 170 -5.42 11.00 -0.63
N GLY A 171 -4.32 11.53 -1.18
CA GLY A 171 -3.14 10.75 -1.52
C GLY A 171 -2.48 10.12 -0.29
N ALA A 172 -2.32 10.86 0.79
CA ALA A 172 -1.80 10.36 2.06
C ALA A 172 -2.70 9.25 2.62
N MET A 173 -4.02 9.45 2.64
CA MET A 173 -4.97 8.47 3.15
C MET A 173 -4.90 7.15 2.38
N TYR A 174 -4.84 7.22 1.05
CA TYR A 174 -4.67 6.04 0.21
C TYR A 174 -3.32 5.35 0.46
N TRP A 175 -2.23 6.12 0.50
CA TRP A 175 -0.88 5.60 0.71
C TRP A 175 -0.75 4.88 2.06
N HIS A 176 -1.16 5.54 3.15
CA HIS A 176 -1.15 4.94 4.49
C HIS A 176 -2.04 3.70 4.61
N PHE A 177 -3.16 3.67 3.89
CA PHE A 177 -4.05 2.51 3.88
C PHE A 177 -3.38 1.30 3.20
N VAL A 178 -2.75 1.50 2.04
CA VAL A 178 -1.99 0.44 1.35
C VAL A 178 -0.82 -0.03 2.22
N ASP A 179 -0.13 0.90 2.89
CA ASP A 179 0.97 0.60 3.80
C ASP A 179 0.54 -0.28 4.98
N PHE A 180 -0.54 0.11 5.65
CA PHE A 180 -1.13 -0.66 6.75
C PHE A 180 -1.59 -2.05 6.28
N LEU A 181 -2.19 -2.11 5.09
CA LEU A 181 -2.67 -3.36 4.51
C LEU A 181 -1.51 -4.34 4.27
N TRP A 182 -0.35 -3.86 3.83
CA TRP A 182 0.84 -4.71 3.69
C TRP A 182 1.30 -5.30 5.01
N VAL A 183 1.38 -4.47 6.06
CA VAL A 183 1.79 -4.93 7.39
C VAL A 183 0.83 -6.01 7.89
N TYR A 184 -0.47 -5.83 7.70
CA TYR A 184 -1.48 -6.86 8.00
C TYR A 184 -1.24 -8.15 7.20
N LEU A 185 -1.06 -8.06 5.87
CA LEU A 185 -0.84 -9.24 5.02
C LEU A 185 0.44 -9.98 5.40
N PHE A 186 1.53 -9.26 5.67
CA PHE A 186 2.76 -9.86 6.11
C PHE A 186 2.58 -10.61 7.43
N LEU A 187 1.98 -9.97 8.43
CA LEU A 187 1.73 -10.62 9.72
C LEU A 187 0.84 -11.85 9.56
N PHE A 188 -0.20 -11.75 8.74
CA PHE A 188 -1.07 -12.87 8.41
C PHE A 188 -0.28 -14.02 7.77
N LEU A 189 0.52 -13.75 6.74
CA LEU A 189 1.33 -14.78 6.06
C LEU A 189 2.43 -15.37 6.96
N TYR A 190 3.01 -14.56 7.85
CA TYR A 190 4.05 -14.98 8.78
C TYR A 190 3.51 -15.88 9.91
N PHE A 191 2.37 -15.51 10.51
CA PHE A 191 1.75 -16.27 11.59
C PHE A 191 0.89 -17.45 11.11
N VAL A 192 0.26 -17.32 9.94
CA VAL A 192 -0.67 -18.32 9.38
C VAL A 192 0.03 -19.24 8.37
N LYS A 193 1.35 -19.41 8.48
CA LYS A 193 2.09 -20.48 7.75
C LYS A 193 1.55 -21.86 8.10
#